data_AF-A0A2W4QPU6-F1
#
_entry.id   AF-A0A2W4QPU6-F1
#
_cell.length_a   1.000
_cell.length_b   1.000
_cell.length_c   1.000
_cell.angle_alpha   90.00
_cell.angle_beta   90.00
_cell.angle_gamma   90.00
#
_symmetry.space_group_name_H-M   'P 1'
#
loop_
_entity.id
_entity.type
_entity.pdbx_description
1 polymer ?
#
loop_
_entity_poly.entity_id
_entity_poly.type
_entity_poly.pdbx_seq_one_letter_code
_entity_poly.pdbx_strand_id
1 'polypeptide(L)'
;MLIGEGIVMDYIIFHYRRNNVNVVFRYLALSHPENGSLELSMLQSMLESFFSIFVVVAVCSGKGVIVGDIISDNELFITDIGFGHSAKPNMMFAANVFPFDKFYMTSGAVLPIPGSLFKEKIDSIIDKFYKDDNELTPNQEAAFAAQVIRAALQDGVIAKMKYIDV
;
A
#
# COMPACT_ATOMS: atom_id res chain seq x y z
N MET A 1 -4.61 -7.53 -16.90
CA MET A 1 -4.62 -6.20 -16.26
C MET A 1 -3.22 -5.62 -16.38
N LEU A 2 -3.06 -4.42 -16.96
CA LEU A 2 -1.76 -3.76 -16.98
C LEU A 2 -1.44 -3.29 -15.55
N ILE A 3 -0.20 -3.48 -15.10
CA ILE A 3 0.21 -3.20 -13.71
C ILE A 3 -0.10 -1.74 -13.30
N GLY A 4 -0.04 -0.80 -14.25
CA GLY A 4 -0.42 0.60 -14.03
C GLY A 4 -1.91 0.82 -13.75
N GLU A 5 -2.80 0.01 -14.33
CA GLU A 5 -4.25 0.09 -14.08
C GLU A 5 -4.59 -0.37 -12.65
N GLY A 6 -3.88 -1.38 -12.15
CA GLY A 6 -4.05 -1.90 -10.79
C GLY A 6 -3.75 -0.85 -9.72
N ILE A 7 -2.67 -0.08 -9.90
CA ILE A 7 -2.29 0.99 -8.94
C ILE A 7 -3.30 2.13 -8.93
N VAL A 8 -3.80 2.52 -10.10
CA VAL A 8 -4.83 3.59 -10.18
C VAL A 8 -6.14 3.12 -9.55
N MET A 9 -6.55 1.87 -9.79
CA MET A 9 -7.74 1.31 -9.17
C MET A 9 -7.60 1.25 -7.64
N ASP A 10 -6.45 0.81 -7.15
CA ASP A 10 -6.14 0.76 -5.72
C ASP A 10 -6.22 2.16 -5.08
N TYR A 11 -5.63 3.17 -5.73
CA TYR A 11 -5.79 4.57 -5.30
C TYR A 11 -7.25 5.01 -5.26
N ILE A 12 -8.06 4.65 -6.27
CA ILE A 12 -9.48 5.02 -6.31
C ILE A 12 -10.25 4.37 -5.15
N ILE A 13 -9.97 3.10 -4.83
CA ILE A 13 -10.69 2.38 -3.77
C ILE A 13 -10.41 3.01 -2.40
N PHE A 14 -9.14 3.21 -2.06
CA PHE A 14 -8.73 3.58 -0.71
C PHE A 14 -8.59 5.08 -0.47
N HIS A 15 -8.18 5.85 -1.50
CA HIS A 15 -7.79 7.25 -1.35
C HIS A 15 -8.73 8.26 -2.00
N TYR A 16 -9.41 7.89 -3.08
CA TYR A 16 -10.34 8.82 -3.73
C TYR A 16 -11.58 9.08 -2.85
N ARG A 17 -11.76 10.34 -2.48
CA ARG A 17 -12.83 10.79 -1.59
C ARG A 17 -13.86 11.60 -2.33
N ARG A 18 -15.14 11.29 -2.09
CA ARG A 18 -16.29 12.10 -2.49
C ARG A 18 -17.07 12.42 -1.23
N ASN A 19 -17.28 13.70 -0.95
CA ASN A 19 -17.86 14.18 0.31
C ASN A 19 -17.09 13.64 1.55
N ASN A 20 -15.76 13.68 1.51
CA ASN A 20 -14.83 13.22 2.55
C ASN A 20 -14.87 11.72 2.92
N VAL A 21 -15.57 10.87 2.15
CA VAL A 21 -15.59 9.41 2.35
C VAL A 21 -15.02 8.65 1.16
N ASN A 22 -14.28 7.56 1.42
CA ASN A 22 -13.68 6.70 0.38
C ASN A 22 -14.69 5.69 -0.20
N VAL A 23 -14.28 4.89 -1.19
CA VAL A 23 -15.17 3.91 -1.85
C VAL A 23 -15.64 2.84 -0.87
N VAL A 24 -14.73 2.32 -0.05
CA VAL A 24 -15.00 1.25 0.93
C VAL A 24 -16.09 1.68 1.91
N PHE A 25 -15.98 2.89 2.48
CA PHE A 25 -16.96 3.43 3.41
C PHE A 25 -18.34 3.57 2.75
N ARG A 26 -18.38 4.10 1.52
CA ARG A 26 -19.64 4.24 0.77
C ARG A 26 -20.28 2.88 0.47
N TYR A 27 -19.47 1.87 0.16
CA TYR A 27 -19.97 0.52 -0.08
C TYR A 27 -20.54 -0.09 1.21
N LEU A 28 -19.82 0.00 2.33
CA LEU A 28 -20.29 -0.51 3.62
C LEU A 28 -21.62 0.14 4.05
N ALA A 29 -21.76 1.45 3.86
CA ALA A 29 -22.98 2.19 4.19
C ALA A 29 -24.21 1.82 3.33
N LEU A 30 -24.02 1.16 2.18
CA LEU A 30 -25.09 0.78 1.26
C LEU A 30 -25.41 -0.72 1.29
N SER A 31 -24.38 -1.57 1.40
CA SER A 31 -24.49 -3.03 1.30
C SER A 31 -25.08 -3.70 2.54
N HIS A 32 -24.88 -3.13 3.72
CA HIS A 32 -25.32 -3.69 5.01
C HIS A 32 -24.99 -5.20 5.17
N PRO A 33 -23.71 -5.62 5.12
CA PRO A 33 -23.34 -7.02 5.25
C PRO A 33 -23.80 -7.61 6.58
N GLU A 34 -24.04 -8.92 6.61
CA GLU A 34 -24.49 -9.60 7.83
C GLU A 34 -23.46 -9.47 8.96
N ASN A 35 -23.96 -9.27 10.19
CA ASN A 35 -23.10 -9.20 11.37
C ASN A 35 -22.31 -10.50 11.56
N GLY A 36 -21.00 -10.39 11.76
CA GLY A 36 -20.10 -11.54 11.90
C GLY A 36 -19.76 -12.25 10.60
N SER A 37 -20.21 -11.73 9.45
CA SER A 37 -19.79 -12.26 8.15
C SER A 37 -18.32 -11.92 7.84
N LEU A 38 -17.69 -12.79 7.04
CA LEU A 38 -16.34 -12.52 6.52
C LEU A 38 -16.29 -11.22 5.70
N GLU A 39 -17.34 -10.92 4.94
CA GLU A 39 -17.44 -9.68 4.16
C GLU A 39 -17.37 -8.45 5.07
N LEU A 40 -18.12 -8.43 6.18
CA LEU A 40 -18.07 -7.33 7.13
C LEU A 40 -16.67 -7.16 7.72
N SER A 41 -16.03 -8.25 8.14
CA SER A 41 -14.66 -8.21 8.67
C SER A 41 -13.66 -7.70 7.64
N MET A 42 -13.77 -8.13 6.38
CA MET A 42 -12.90 -7.64 5.30
C MET A 42 -13.12 -6.15 5.03
N LEU A 43 -14.36 -5.67 4.98
CA LEU A 43 -14.65 -4.24 4.76
C LEU A 43 -14.16 -3.38 5.92
N GLN A 44 -14.26 -3.86 7.15
CA GLN A 44 -13.69 -3.18 8.32
C GLN A 44 -12.17 -3.10 8.23
N SER A 45 -11.48 -4.21 7.92
CA SER A 45 -10.05 -4.22 7.64
C SER A 45 -9.67 -3.25 6.52
N MET A 46 -10.43 -3.22 5.42
CA MET A 46 -10.19 -2.29 4.30
C MET A 46 -10.40 -0.82 4.68
N LEU A 47 -11.21 -0.51 5.69
CA LEU A 47 -11.33 0.86 6.21
C LEU A 47 -10.12 1.29 7.05
N GLU A 48 -9.43 0.32 7.65
CA GLU A 48 -8.17 0.50 8.39
C GLU A 48 -6.94 0.39 7.48
N SER A 49 -7.12 0.33 6.16
CA SER A 49 -6.02 0.31 5.22
C SER A 49 -5.20 1.60 5.29
N PHE A 50 -3.90 1.49 5.11
CA PHE A 50 -3.02 2.64 4.98
C PHE A 50 -2.01 2.45 3.85
N PHE A 51 -1.57 3.57 3.28
CA PHE A 51 -0.52 3.61 2.26
C PHE A 51 0.81 3.95 2.92
N SER A 52 1.82 3.12 2.72
CA SER A 52 3.18 3.44 3.17
C SER A 52 4.26 2.97 2.20
N ILE A 53 5.51 3.29 2.57
CA ILE A 53 6.72 2.87 1.91
C ILE A 53 7.45 1.91 2.85
N PHE A 54 7.76 0.73 2.34
CA PHE A 54 8.27 -0.38 3.09
C PHE A 54 9.65 -0.79 2.57
N VAL A 55 10.48 -1.30 3.47
CA VAL A 55 11.73 -1.99 3.15
C VAL A 55 11.64 -3.45 3.58
N VAL A 56 11.98 -4.38 2.69
CA VAL A 56 12.02 -5.81 3.03
C VAL A 56 13.17 -6.08 3.99
N VAL A 57 12.83 -6.47 5.22
CA VAL A 57 13.79 -6.88 6.27
C VAL A 57 14.13 -8.35 6.09
N ALA A 58 13.13 -9.21 5.93
CA ALA A 58 13.31 -10.64 5.76
C ALA A 58 12.26 -11.25 4.81
N VAL A 59 12.65 -12.34 4.14
CA VAL A 59 11.75 -13.10 3.25
C VAL A 59 11.36 -14.40 3.94
N CYS A 60 10.06 -14.63 4.10
CA CYS A 60 9.49 -15.88 4.59
C CYS A 60 9.03 -16.70 3.38
N SER A 61 9.93 -17.52 2.83
CA SER A 61 9.68 -18.28 1.60
C SER A 61 8.35 -19.05 1.64
N GLY A 62 7.55 -18.89 0.59
CA GLY A 62 6.22 -19.50 0.46
C GLY A 62 5.12 -18.91 1.35
N LYS A 63 5.39 -17.82 2.09
CA LYS A 63 4.43 -17.19 3.01
C LYS A 63 4.27 -15.69 2.77
N GLY A 64 5.39 -14.96 2.65
CA GLY A 64 5.36 -13.51 2.61
C GLY A 64 6.69 -12.88 2.99
N VAL A 65 6.62 -11.67 3.52
CA VAL A 65 7.81 -10.87 3.90
C VAL A 65 7.59 -10.17 5.24
N ILE A 66 8.68 -10.01 5.99
CA ILE A 66 8.76 -9.06 7.10
C ILE A 66 9.31 -7.76 6.53
N VAL A 67 8.63 -6.66 6.81
CA VAL A 67 8.98 -5.34 6.31
C VAL A 67 9.07 -4.32 7.42
N GLY A 68 9.99 -3.38 7.29
CA GLY A 68 10.00 -2.15 8.07
C GLY A 68 9.21 -1.08 7.32
N ASP A 69 8.29 -0.43 8.02
CA ASP A 69 7.60 0.76 7.54
C ASP A 69 8.49 1.99 7.74
N ILE A 70 8.89 2.64 6.65
CA ILE A 70 9.78 3.81 6.70
C ILE A 70 9.11 5.01 7.37
N ILE A 71 7.77 5.07 7.35
CA ILE A 71 7.01 6.19 7.91
C ILE A 71 6.78 6.00 9.41
N SER A 72 6.32 4.82 9.82
CA SER A 72 5.95 4.56 11.22
C SER A 72 7.04 3.93 12.08
N ASP A 73 8.18 3.55 11.47
CA ASP A 73 9.28 2.81 12.10
C ASP A 73 8.85 1.49 12.77
N ASN A 74 7.75 0.90 12.31
CA ASN A 74 7.23 -0.37 12.78
C ASN A 74 7.57 -1.52 11.82
N GLU A 75 7.73 -2.72 12.36
CA GLU A 75 7.84 -3.94 11.57
C GLU A 75 6.47 -4.62 11.40
N LEU A 76 6.20 -5.09 10.18
CA LEU A 76 4.95 -5.74 9.80
C LEU A 76 5.24 -7.04 9.05
N PHE A 77 4.37 -8.04 9.23
CA PHE A 77 4.37 -9.23 8.39
C PHE A 77 3.29 -9.10 7.31
N ILE A 78 3.71 -9.02 6.05
CA ILE A 78 2.82 -9.00 4.89
C ILE A 78 2.76 -10.40 4.30
N THR A 79 1.55 -11.00 4.28
CA THR A 79 1.32 -12.29 3.65
C THR A 79 1.10 -12.11 2.15
N ASP A 80 1.96 -12.71 1.34
CA ASP A 80 1.87 -12.74 -0.12
C ASP A 80 2.84 -13.83 -0.60
N ILE A 81 2.28 -14.94 -1.11
CA ILE A 81 3.09 -16.09 -1.54
C ILE A 81 4.00 -15.71 -2.70
N GLY A 82 3.50 -14.94 -3.67
CA GLY A 82 4.29 -14.52 -4.82
C GLY A 82 5.44 -13.61 -4.38
N PHE A 83 5.14 -12.66 -3.49
CA PHE A 83 6.15 -11.76 -2.96
C PHE A 83 7.17 -12.50 -2.09
N GLY A 84 6.74 -13.50 -1.32
CA GLY A 84 7.63 -14.39 -0.57
C GLY A 84 8.59 -15.22 -1.44
N HIS A 85 8.36 -15.32 -2.75
CA HIS A 85 9.30 -15.93 -3.70
C HIS A 85 10.14 -14.91 -4.46
N SER A 86 9.57 -13.74 -4.80
CA SER A 86 10.24 -12.76 -5.66
C SER A 86 11.02 -11.67 -4.90
N ALA A 87 10.67 -11.42 -3.64
CA ALA A 87 11.30 -10.38 -2.83
C ALA A 87 12.75 -10.71 -2.48
N LYS A 88 13.52 -9.65 -2.22
CA LYS A 88 14.89 -9.73 -1.71
C LYS A 88 15.02 -8.74 -0.55
N PRO A 89 15.85 -9.05 0.47
CA PRO A 89 16.18 -8.08 1.50
C PRO A 89 16.65 -6.75 0.90
N ASN A 90 16.30 -5.66 1.57
CA ASN A 90 16.55 -4.27 1.16
C ASN A 90 15.80 -3.80 -0.10
N MET A 91 14.89 -4.60 -0.66
CA MET A 91 13.95 -4.08 -1.66
C MET A 91 12.99 -3.10 -1.00
N MET A 92 12.85 -1.92 -1.61
CA MET A 92 11.86 -0.94 -1.20
C MET A 92 10.66 -0.94 -2.14
N PHE A 93 9.49 -0.70 -1.58
CA PHE A 93 8.25 -0.60 -2.33
C PHE A 93 7.23 0.26 -1.59
N ALA A 94 6.25 0.77 -2.32
CA ALA A 94 5.09 1.44 -1.74
C ALA A 94 3.82 0.63 -2.05
N ALA A 95 2.90 0.56 -1.09
CA ALA A 95 1.66 -0.18 -1.25
C ALA A 95 0.60 0.32 -0.26
N ASN A 96 -0.67 0.09 -0.59
CA ASN A 96 -1.71 -0.01 0.42
C ASN A 96 -1.65 -1.39 1.07
N VAL A 97 -1.69 -1.39 2.41
CA VAL A 97 -1.83 -2.60 3.21
C VAL A 97 -3.00 -2.44 4.16
N PHE A 98 -3.63 -3.55 4.52
CA PHE A 98 -4.67 -3.57 5.54
C PHE A 98 -4.44 -4.69 6.54
N PRO A 99 -4.81 -4.50 7.81
CA PRO A 99 -4.67 -5.51 8.84
C PRO A 99 -5.72 -6.61 8.63
N PHE A 100 -5.31 -7.86 8.79
CA PHE A 100 -6.22 -9.00 8.84
C PHE A 100 -5.72 -10.00 9.90
N ASP A 101 -6.38 -9.98 11.06
CA ASP A 101 -5.98 -10.72 12.26
C ASP A 101 -4.52 -10.41 12.67
N LYS A 102 -3.59 -11.35 12.48
CA LYS A 102 -2.19 -11.24 12.93
C LYS A 102 -1.21 -10.88 11.82
N PHE A 103 -1.71 -10.53 10.64
CA PHE A 103 -0.88 -10.21 9.48
C PHE A 103 -1.49 -9.08 8.68
N TYR A 104 -0.71 -8.58 7.73
CA TYR A 104 -1.15 -7.57 6.77
C TYR A 104 -1.27 -8.19 5.38
N MET A 105 -2.19 -7.66 4.59
CA MET A 105 -2.37 -8.01 3.20
C MET A 105 -2.18 -6.78 2.32
N THR A 106 -1.64 -6.97 1.13
CA THR A 106 -1.68 -5.96 0.08
C THR A 106 -3.07 -5.92 -0.54
N SER A 107 -3.57 -4.73 -0.87
CA SER A 107 -4.88 -4.59 -1.52
C SER A 107 -4.84 -4.63 -3.04
N GLY A 108 -3.64 -4.61 -3.62
CA GLY A 108 -3.43 -4.56 -5.06
C GLY A 108 -1.96 -4.65 -5.45
N ALA A 109 -1.59 -3.93 -6.50
CA ALA A 109 -0.23 -3.96 -7.03
C ALA A 109 0.74 -3.19 -6.13
N VAL A 110 1.82 -3.86 -5.76
CA VAL A 110 2.96 -3.25 -5.08
C VAL A 110 3.77 -2.41 -6.06
N LEU A 111 4.19 -1.21 -5.64
CA LEU A 111 4.94 -0.27 -6.45
C LEU A 111 6.43 -0.29 -6.06
N PRO A 112 7.34 -0.83 -6.88
CA PRO A 112 8.76 -0.84 -6.56
C PRO A 112 9.33 0.57 -6.45
N ILE A 113 10.15 0.81 -5.44
CA ILE A 113 10.84 2.09 -5.23
C ILE A 113 12.36 1.83 -5.31
N PRO A 114 12.99 2.01 -6.48
CA PRO A 114 14.44 1.93 -6.59
C PRO A 114 15.14 2.93 -5.66
N GLY A 115 16.33 2.59 -5.16
CA GLY A 115 17.07 3.49 -4.28
C GLY A 115 17.42 4.85 -4.90
N SER A 116 17.56 4.94 -6.23
CA SER A 116 17.72 6.21 -6.94
C SER A 116 16.46 7.06 -6.85
N LEU A 117 15.29 6.50 -7.18
CA LEU A 117 14.00 7.17 -7.07
C LEU A 117 13.73 7.62 -5.63
N PHE A 118 14.10 6.79 -4.65
CA PHE A 118 13.94 7.14 -3.24
C PHE A 118 14.66 8.45 -2.91
N LYS A 119 15.96 8.50 -3.20
CA LYS A 119 16.83 9.66 -2.93
C LYS A 119 16.47 10.90 -3.73
N GLU A 120 16.06 10.72 -4.99
CA GLU A 120 15.80 11.85 -5.89
C GLU A 120 14.45 12.52 -5.63
N LYS A 121 13.44 11.76 -5.18
CA LYS A 121 12.05 12.26 -5.09
C LYS A 121 11.33 11.85 -3.81
N ILE A 122 11.37 10.57 -3.44
CA ILE A 122 10.51 10.05 -2.37
C ILE A 122 10.87 10.66 -1.01
N ASP A 123 12.15 10.80 -0.70
CA ASP A 123 12.64 11.41 0.54
C ASP A 123 12.03 12.81 0.78
N SER A 124 12.09 13.66 -0.25
CA SER A 124 11.46 14.99 -0.21
C SER A 124 9.93 14.96 -0.08
N ILE A 125 9.27 13.91 -0.59
CA ILE A 125 7.83 13.73 -0.44
C ILE A 125 7.53 13.35 1.01
N ILE A 126 8.30 12.44 1.61
CA ILE A 126 8.16 12.07 3.02
C ILE A 126 8.33 13.31 3.89
N ASP A 127 9.42 14.05 3.73
CA ASP A 127 9.67 15.30 4.48
C ASP A 127 8.49 16.26 4.36
N LYS A 128 7.96 16.47 3.16
CA LYS A 128 6.83 17.38 2.95
C LYS A 128 5.59 17.02 3.78
N PHE A 129 5.33 15.73 4.01
CA PHE A 129 4.13 15.27 4.70
C PHE A 129 4.36 14.99 6.19
N TYR A 130 5.53 14.48 6.56
CA TYR A 130 5.81 13.96 7.90
C TYR A 130 6.84 14.76 8.70
N LYS A 131 7.33 15.91 8.19
CA LYS A 131 8.35 16.74 8.88
C LYS A 131 7.98 17.13 10.32
N ASP A 132 6.70 17.33 10.61
CA ASP A 132 6.23 17.81 11.90
C ASP A 132 5.65 16.69 12.80
N ASP A 133 5.87 15.41 12.46
CA ASP A 133 5.36 14.23 13.18
C ASP A 133 3.85 14.25 13.48
N ASN A 134 3.08 14.99 12.69
CA ASN A 134 1.63 15.07 12.84
C ASN A 134 0.93 13.96 12.06
N GLU A 135 -0.12 13.39 12.64
CA GLU A 135 -1.03 12.51 11.91
C GLU A 135 -1.61 13.25 10.70
N LEU A 136 -1.56 12.59 9.54
CA LEU A 136 -2.12 13.14 8.33
C LEU A 136 -3.65 13.08 8.38
N THR A 137 -4.29 14.15 7.93
CA THR A 137 -5.73 14.07 7.61
C THR A 137 -5.94 13.09 6.46
N PRO A 138 -7.15 12.49 6.33
CA PRO A 138 -7.48 11.61 5.21
C PRO A 138 -7.16 12.19 3.81
N ASN A 139 -7.31 13.51 3.64
CA ASN A 139 -6.98 14.18 2.38
C ASN A 139 -5.46 14.35 2.17
N GLN A 140 -4.68 14.54 3.25
CA GLN A 140 -3.22 14.57 3.17
C GLN A 140 -2.65 13.18 2.88
N GLU A 141 -3.17 12.12 3.49
CA GLU A 141 -2.80 10.73 3.17
C GLU A 141 -3.02 10.42 1.69
N ALA A 142 -4.17 10.79 1.13
CA ALA A 142 -4.44 10.65 -0.30
C ALA A 142 -3.45 11.44 -1.15
N ALA A 143 -3.13 12.68 -0.74
CA ALA A 143 -2.17 13.52 -1.47
C ALA A 143 -0.74 12.98 -1.40
N PHE A 144 -0.36 12.34 -0.30
CA PHE A 144 0.91 11.63 -0.12
C PHE A 144 0.97 10.42 -1.07
N ALA A 145 0.00 9.51 -0.97
CA ALA A 145 -0.08 8.33 -1.83
C ALA A 145 -0.04 8.71 -3.32
N ALA A 146 -0.80 9.73 -3.71
CA ALA A 146 -0.84 10.21 -5.09
C ALA A 146 0.52 10.76 -5.57
N GLN A 147 1.29 11.43 -4.70
CA GLN A 147 2.61 11.96 -5.07
C GLN A 147 3.63 10.83 -5.23
N VAL A 148 3.64 9.85 -4.33
CA VAL A 148 4.51 8.66 -4.43
C VAL A 148 4.20 7.88 -5.71
N ILE A 149 2.91 7.58 -5.95
CA ILE A 149 2.46 6.87 -7.15
C ILE A 149 2.88 7.61 -8.43
N ARG A 150 2.65 8.92 -8.52
CA ARG A 150 3.06 9.72 -9.69
C ARG A 150 4.57 9.72 -9.89
N ALA A 151 5.36 9.86 -8.82
CA ALA A 151 6.81 9.87 -8.91
C ALA A 151 7.34 8.56 -9.50
N ALA A 152 6.81 7.42 -9.05
CA ALA A 152 7.19 6.12 -9.56
C ALA A 152 6.71 5.85 -11.00
N LEU A 153 5.48 6.26 -11.33
CA LEU A 153 4.96 6.17 -12.70
C LEU A 153 5.85 6.93 -13.69
N GLN A 154 6.28 8.14 -13.33
CA GLN A 154 7.15 8.97 -14.16
C GLN A 154 8.58 8.40 -14.30
N ASP A 155 9.06 7.63 -13.32
CA ASP A 155 10.34 6.93 -13.38
C ASP A 155 10.29 5.66 -14.28
N GLY A 156 9.08 5.25 -14.67
CA GLY A 156 8.88 4.09 -15.53
C GLY A 156 9.14 2.75 -14.84
N VAL A 157 9.12 2.70 -13.51
CA VAL A 157 9.37 1.46 -12.74
C VAL A 157 8.38 0.35 -13.08
N ILE A 158 7.14 0.72 -13.41
CA ILE A 158 6.07 -0.22 -13.77
C ILE A 158 6.43 -1.00 -15.04
N ALA A 159 7.08 -0.36 -16.02
CA ALA A 159 7.46 -1.02 -17.27
C ALA A 159 8.49 -2.15 -17.06
N LYS A 160 9.14 -2.19 -15.89
CA LYS A 160 10.14 -3.18 -15.50
C LYS A 160 9.55 -4.32 -14.67
N MET A 161 8.29 -4.23 -14.26
CA MET A 161 7.62 -5.28 -13.50
C MET A 161 7.11 -6.39 -14.43
N LYS A 162 7.23 -7.64 -13.98
CA LYS A 162 6.68 -8.82 -14.65
C LYS A 162 5.87 -9.63 -13.64
N TYR A 163 4.67 -10.03 -14.02
CA TYR A 163 3.92 -11.02 -13.27
C TYR A 163 4.53 -12.40 -13.54
N ILE A 164 4.69 -13.18 -12.47
CA ILE A 164 5.16 -14.56 -12.54
C ILE A 164 4.05 -15.39 -11.91
N ASP A 165 3.50 -16.34 -12.67
CA ASP A 165 2.58 -17.34 -12.12
C ASP A 165 3.39 -18.23 -11.17
N VAL A 166 2.93 -18.35 -9.92
CA VAL A 166 3.60 -19.08 -8.83
C VAL A 166 2.77 -20.29 -8.41
#